data_AF-A0A952L232-F1
#
_entry.id   AF-A0A952L232-F1
#
_cell.length_a   1.000
_cell.length_b   1.000
_cell.length_c   1.000
_cell.angle_alpha   90.00
_cell.angle_beta   90.00
_cell.angle_gamma   90.00
#
_symmetry.space_group_name_H-M   'P 1'
#
loop_
_entity.id
_entity.type
_entity.pdbx_description
1 polymer ?
#
loop_
_entity_poly.entity_id
_entity_poly.type
_entity_poly.pdbx_seq_one_letter_code
_entity_poly.pdbx_strand_id
1 'polypeptide(L)'
;MRKLLVLIVSGLALAFAGPAFASTVTGTDAAETLNGTSSSDVINALGGDDTVYGGGGGDVAKGGDGDDFLYGGRGADRLTGGDGSDRLWGQRGNDKLVDAHGSLVDQLKGGGGDDVIFANFRDVVFGGSGNDKIVVAFPGAMTVNCGRGVDSVTFNEPHPHVLLVGCEHVRIVSAG
;
A
#
# COMPACT_ATOMS: atom_id res chain seq x y z
N MET A 1 1.34 31.66 28.57
CA MET A 1 2.81 31.55 28.63
C MET A 1 3.17 30.35 29.49
N ARG A 2 3.38 29.17 28.90
CA ARG A 2 3.80 27.98 29.67
C ARG A 2 5.31 27.80 29.48
N LYS A 3 6.04 27.91 30.58
CA LYS A 3 7.51 27.77 30.67
C LYS A 3 7.90 26.32 30.34
N LEU A 4 8.77 26.17 29.35
CA LEU A 4 9.48 24.93 29.05
C LEU A 4 10.49 24.65 30.17
N LEU A 5 10.30 23.58 30.93
CA LEU A 5 11.26 23.11 31.93
C LEU A 5 12.25 22.17 31.22
N VAL A 6 13.43 22.68 30.89
CA VAL A 6 14.53 21.87 30.31
C VAL A 6 15.24 21.17 31.47
N LEU A 7 15.08 19.85 31.58
CA LEU A 7 15.84 19.01 32.52
C LEU A 7 17.11 18.53 31.80
N ILE A 8 18.25 19.14 32.14
CA ILE A 8 19.57 18.73 31.64
C ILE A 8 20.00 17.49 32.44
N VAL A 9 19.84 16.29 31.87
CA VAL A 9 20.50 15.08 32.38
C VAL A 9 21.74 14.84 31.53
N SER A 10 22.90 14.92 32.18
CA SER A 10 24.22 14.73 31.60
C SER A 10 24.32 13.41 30.83
N GLY A 11 24.52 13.49 29.52
CA GLY A 11 25.13 12.42 28.72
C GLY A 11 24.19 11.39 28.07
N LEU A 12 22.87 11.47 28.25
CA LEU A 12 21.92 10.65 27.50
C LEU A 12 21.05 11.55 26.63
N ALA A 13 21.21 11.46 25.31
CA ALA A 13 20.30 12.11 24.37
C ALA A 13 18.90 11.48 24.54
N LEU A 14 18.10 12.06 25.43
CA LEU A 14 16.69 11.74 25.50
C LEU A 14 16.03 12.42 24.31
N ALA A 15 15.91 11.70 23.20
CA ALA A 15 15.08 12.13 22.09
C ALA A 15 13.64 12.26 22.61
N PHE A 16 13.21 13.48 22.89
CA PHE A 16 11.79 13.75 23.05
C PHE A 16 11.16 13.59 21.66
N ALA A 17 10.70 12.37 21.36
CA ALA A 17 9.66 12.19 20.37
C ALA A 17 8.46 12.99 20.91
N GLY A 18 8.24 14.19 20.36
CA GLY A 18 6.96 14.87 20.52
C GLY A 18 5.83 13.94 20.04
N PRO A 19 4.58 14.17 20.46
CA PRO A 19 3.47 13.41 19.89
C PRO A 19 3.55 13.51 18.37
N ALA A 20 3.66 12.36 17.69
CA ALA A 20 3.53 12.31 16.25
C ALA A 20 2.14 12.84 15.92
N PHE A 21 2.11 13.92 15.15
CA PHE A 21 0.87 14.44 14.59
C PHE A 21 0.79 13.97 13.16
N ALA A 22 -0.43 13.78 12.66
CA ALA A 22 -0.69 13.61 11.26
C ALA A 22 0.07 14.67 10.45
N SER A 23 0.94 14.21 9.58
CA SER A 23 1.83 14.97 8.72
C SER A 23 1.31 14.95 7.29
N THR A 24 1.62 16.01 6.54
CA THR A 24 1.47 16.02 5.10
C THR A 24 2.85 16.14 4.48
N VAL A 25 3.24 15.14 3.71
CA VAL A 25 4.53 15.07 3.02
C VAL A 25 4.25 15.17 1.53
N THR A 26 4.92 16.09 0.85
CA THR A 26 4.83 16.27 -0.60
C THR A 26 6.24 16.24 -1.17
N GLY A 27 6.49 15.34 -2.13
CA GLY A 27 7.74 15.25 -2.89
C GLY A 27 7.80 16.25 -4.04
N THR A 28 8.63 15.96 -5.04
CA THR A 28 8.84 16.75 -6.25
C THR A 28 8.82 15.84 -7.48
N ASP A 29 9.34 16.30 -8.63
CA ASP A 29 9.45 15.47 -9.84
C ASP A 29 10.78 14.67 -9.87
N ALA A 30 11.43 14.48 -8.72
CA ALA A 30 12.72 13.82 -8.59
C ALA A 30 12.58 12.54 -7.76
N ALA A 31 13.45 11.57 -7.99
CA ALA A 31 13.49 10.37 -7.16
C ALA A 31 13.84 10.70 -5.69
N GLU A 32 12.93 10.41 -4.78
CA GLU A 32 13.00 10.79 -3.37
C GLU A 32 12.77 9.61 -2.42
N THR A 33 13.09 9.83 -1.13
CA THR A 33 12.70 8.94 -0.05
C THR A 33 11.86 9.71 0.96
N LEU A 34 10.58 9.38 1.01
CA LEU A 34 9.59 10.08 1.82
C LEU A 34 9.20 9.20 3.02
N ASN A 35 9.20 9.81 4.20
CA ASN A 35 8.91 9.11 5.45
C ASN A 35 7.77 9.81 6.18
N GLY A 36 6.72 9.06 6.48
CA GLY A 36 5.72 9.39 7.48
C GLY A 36 6.24 9.13 8.89
N THR A 37 5.29 8.96 9.80
CA THR A 37 5.46 8.99 11.24
C THR A 37 4.79 7.77 11.85
N SER A 38 4.55 7.79 13.17
CA SER A 38 3.74 6.77 13.84
C SER A 38 2.27 7.19 13.96
N SER A 39 1.81 8.15 13.16
CA SER A 39 0.44 8.65 13.10
C SER A 39 -0.04 8.68 11.67
N SER A 40 -1.37 8.78 11.48
CA SER A 40 -1.98 8.83 10.15
C SER A 40 -1.49 10.02 9.32
N ASP A 41 -0.75 9.75 8.26
CA ASP A 41 -0.12 10.73 7.39
C ASP A 41 -0.76 10.77 6.00
N VAL A 42 -0.53 11.88 5.29
CA VAL A 42 -0.83 12.02 3.86
C VAL A 42 0.47 12.27 3.11
N ILE A 43 0.85 11.37 2.22
CA ILE A 43 2.10 11.41 1.47
C ILE A 43 1.79 11.43 -0.03
N ASN A 44 2.28 12.43 -0.74
CA ASN A 44 2.19 12.52 -2.20
C ASN A 44 3.60 12.64 -2.77
N ALA A 45 4.09 11.61 -3.46
CA ALA A 45 5.46 11.58 -3.96
C ALA A 45 5.67 12.44 -5.21
N LEU A 46 4.64 12.47 -6.07
CA LEU A 46 4.54 13.27 -7.30
C LEU A 46 5.21 12.62 -8.50
N GLY A 47 6.46 12.92 -8.82
CA GLY A 47 7.11 12.42 -10.02
C GLY A 47 8.51 11.88 -9.71
N GLY A 48 8.97 10.95 -10.53
CA GLY A 48 10.25 10.26 -10.31
C GLY A 48 10.05 8.94 -9.58
N ASP A 49 11.13 8.15 -9.49
CA ASP A 49 11.07 6.82 -8.89
C ASP A 49 11.23 6.93 -7.37
N ASP A 50 10.12 6.94 -6.65
CA ASP A 50 10.09 7.25 -5.22
C ASP A 50 10.11 6.02 -4.31
N THR A 51 10.61 6.22 -3.10
CA THR A 51 10.42 5.27 -1.98
C THR A 51 9.66 5.94 -0.85
N VAL A 52 8.44 5.46 -0.60
CA VAL A 52 7.52 6.02 0.38
C VAL A 52 7.30 5.05 1.54
N TYR A 53 7.52 5.52 2.77
CA TYR A 53 7.21 4.81 4.01
C TYR A 53 6.11 5.54 4.78
N GLY A 54 4.92 4.95 4.92
CA GLY A 54 3.81 5.48 5.75
C GLY A 54 4.17 5.44 7.23
N GLY A 55 4.60 4.28 7.71
CA GLY A 55 5.13 4.11 9.06
C GLY A 55 4.12 3.40 9.94
N GLY A 56 3.45 4.12 10.83
CA GLY A 56 2.34 3.55 11.59
C GLY A 56 1.19 4.54 11.70
N GLY A 57 -0.02 4.05 11.96
CA GLY A 57 -1.22 4.86 11.76
C GLY A 57 -1.95 4.37 10.50
N GLY A 58 -3.09 4.97 10.19
CA GLY A 58 -3.74 4.71 8.90
C GLY A 58 -3.35 5.79 7.92
N ASP A 59 -2.45 5.47 7.01
CA ASP A 59 -1.79 6.42 6.11
C ASP A 59 -2.49 6.49 4.74
N VAL A 60 -2.31 7.61 4.04
CA VAL A 60 -2.67 7.76 2.63
C VAL A 60 -1.42 8.11 1.86
N ALA A 61 -0.93 7.18 1.03
CA ALA A 61 0.27 7.38 0.23
C ALA A 61 -0.04 7.24 -1.27
N LYS A 62 0.43 8.21 -2.05
CA LYS A 62 0.39 8.20 -3.51
C LYS A 62 1.82 8.31 -4.06
N GLY A 63 2.18 7.41 -4.97
CA GLY A 63 3.43 7.45 -5.73
C GLY A 63 3.36 8.60 -6.74
N GLY A 64 2.67 8.39 -7.85
CA GLY A 64 2.50 9.39 -8.88
C GLY A 64 3.08 8.90 -10.20
N ASP A 65 3.92 9.68 -10.85
CA ASP A 65 4.58 9.27 -12.08
C ASP A 65 5.96 8.67 -11.77
N GLY A 66 6.28 7.47 -12.23
CA GLY A 66 7.58 6.83 -11.99
C GLY A 66 7.44 5.41 -11.45
N ASP A 67 8.56 4.69 -11.32
CA ASP A 67 8.54 3.34 -10.76
C ASP A 67 8.66 3.40 -9.24
N ASP A 68 7.54 3.39 -8.53
CA ASP A 68 7.49 3.71 -7.10
C ASP A 68 7.50 2.48 -6.17
N PHE A 69 7.97 2.70 -4.96
CA PHE A 69 7.88 1.75 -3.85
C PHE A 69 7.10 2.32 -2.68
N LEU A 70 5.91 1.80 -2.43
CA LEU A 70 5.03 2.26 -1.36
C LEU A 70 4.92 1.20 -0.26
N TYR A 71 5.27 1.60 0.96
CA TYR A 71 5.19 0.80 2.17
C TYR A 71 4.18 1.43 3.13
N GLY A 72 3.03 0.79 3.36
CA GLY A 72 2.02 1.28 4.33
C GLY A 72 2.55 1.23 5.76
N GLY A 73 2.87 0.02 6.22
CA GLY A 73 3.52 -0.18 7.51
C GLY A 73 2.55 -0.80 8.52
N ARG A 74 2.19 -0.08 9.57
CA ARG A 74 1.24 -0.56 10.58
C ARG A 74 -0.02 0.29 10.59
N GLY A 75 -1.15 -0.29 10.27
CA GLY A 75 -2.45 0.31 10.47
C GLY A 75 -3.34 0.00 9.28
N ALA A 76 -4.31 0.85 9.00
CA ALA A 76 -5.20 0.66 7.87
C ALA A 76 -4.84 1.69 6.80
N ASP A 77 -3.99 1.29 5.87
CA ASP A 77 -3.34 2.19 4.93
C ASP A 77 -4.06 2.23 3.58
N ARG A 78 -3.87 3.32 2.84
CA ARG A 78 -4.38 3.50 1.48
C ARG A 78 -3.22 3.84 0.56
N LEU A 79 -2.84 2.88 -0.27
CA LEU A 79 -1.71 3.02 -1.20
C LEU A 79 -2.23 3.15 -2.63
N THR A 80 -1.69 4.10 -3.37
CA THR A 80 -1.94 4.27 -4.80
C THR A 80 -0.62 4.44 -5.52
N GLY A 81 -0.30 3.54 -6.45
CA GLY A 81 0.95 3.57 -7.22
C GLY A 81 0.97 4.79 -8.13
N GLY A 82 0.30 4.68 -9.27
CA GLY A 82 0.15 5.77 -10.20
C GLY A 82 0.53 5.29 -11.58
N ASP A 83 1.25 6.09 -12.34
CA ASP A 83 1.79 5.72 -13.65
C ASP A 83 3.19 5.14 -13.45
N GLY A 84 3.41 3.86 -13.79
CA GLY A 84 4.73 3.25 -13.62
C GLY A 84 4.67 1.74 -13.48
N SER A 85 5.79 1.14 -13.08
CA SER A 85 5.86 -0.23 -12.57
C SER A 85 6.14 -0.21 -11.07
N ASP A 86 5.07 -0.19 -10.30
CA ASP A 86 5.05 0.10 -8.87
C ASP A 86 5.09 -1.16 -8.00
N ARG A 87 5.48 -0.96 -6.74
CA ARG A 87 5.42 -1.96 -5.68
C ARG A 87 4.69 -1.41 -4.49
N LEU A 88 3.46 -1.90 -4.27
CA LEU A 88 2.59 -1.47 -3.17
C LEU A 88 2.52 -2.57 -2.12
N TRP A 89 3.06 -2.31 -0.92
CA TRP A 89 3.07 -3.24 0.20
C TRP A 89 2.34 -2.64 1.41
N GLY A 90 1.12 -3.12 1.69
CA GLY A 90 0.31 -2.69 2.83
C GLY A 90 0.97 -3.02 4.17
N GLN A 91 1.47 -4.25 4.29
CA GLN A 91 2.13 -4.82 5.46
C GLN A 91 1.18 -5.27 6.57
N ARG A 92 0.95 -4.49 7.63
CA ARG A 92 0.14 -4.95 8.77
C ARG A 92 -1.09 -4.07 8.91
N GLY A 93 -2.24 -4.73 9.00
CA GLY A 93 -3.55 -4.16 9.21
C GLY A 93 -4.37 -4.29 7.93
N ASN A 94 -5.52 -3.63 7.89
CA ASN A 94 -6.48 -3.83 6.81
C ASN A 94 -6.30 -2.72 5.79
N ASP A 95 -5.59 -3.04 4.72
CA ASP A 95 -5.09 -2.06 3.77
C ASP A 95 -5.94 -1.99 2.51
N LYS A 96 -5.88 -0.84 1.84
CA LYS A 96 -6.45 -0.65 0.52
C LYS A 96 -5.35 -0.30 -0.47
N LEU A 97 -5.10 -1.21 -1.41
CA LEU A 97 -4.12 -1.01 -2.47
C LEU A 97 -4.85 -0.80 -3.79
N VAL A 98 -4.46 0.24 -4.52
CA VAL A 98 -5.01 0.57 -5.83
C VAL A 98 -3.85 0.82 -6.77
N ASP A 99 -3.69 -0.05 -7.76
CA ASP A 99 -3.12 0.41 -9.02
C ASP A 99 -4.27 1.03 -9.84
N ALA A 100 -4.07 2.26 -10.31
CA ALA A 100 -5.10 3.02 -11.02
C ALA A 100 -4.77 3.17 -12.52
N HIS A 101 -3.51 3.02 -12.93
CA HIS A 101 -3.06 3.51 -14.23
C HIS A 101 -1.85 2.75 -14.79
N GLY A 102 -2.10 1.68 -15.56
CA GLY A 102 -0.96 1.02 -16.21
C GLY A 102 -1.34 0.01 -17.28
N SER A 103 -0.58 0.02 -18.38
CA SER A 103 -0.33 -1.18 -19.19
C SER A 103 0.94 -1.93 -18.75
N LEU A 104 1.59 -1.41 -17.71
CA LEU A 104 2.78 -1.96 -17.10
C LEU A 104 2.42 -2.97 -16.01
N VAL A 105 3.43 -3.59 -15.41
CA VAL A 105 3.24 -4.70 -14.48
C VAL A 105 3.58 -4.23 -13.08
N ASP A 106 2.58 -4.22 -12.21
CA ASP A 106 2.73 -3.83 -10.82
C ASP A 106 2.82 -5.05 -9.89
N GLN A 107 3.35 -4.81 -8.69
CA GLN A 107 3.35 -5.79 -7.61
C GLN A 107 2.57 -5.26 -6.41
N LEU A 108 1.44 -5.89 -6.11
CA LEU A 108 0.57 -5.51 -5.00
C LEU A 108 0.60 -6.59 -3.94
N LYS A 109 0.90 -6.23 -2.70
CA LYS A 109 0.93 -7.13 -1.56
C LYS A 109 0.17 -6.53 -0.38
N GLY A 110 -0.96 -7.13 -0.03
CA GLY A 110 -1.76 -6.73 1.13
C GLY A 110 -0.95 -6.91 2.41
N GLY A 111 -0.56 -8.16 2.70
CA GLY A 111 0.29 -8.46 3.84
C GLY A 111 -0.49 -9.23 4.89
N GLY A 112 -0.79 -8.62 6.03
CA GLY A 112 -1.55 -9.27 7.08
C GLY A 112 -2.66 -8.38 7.60
N GLY A 113 -3.89 -8.89 7.55
CA GLY A 113 -5.13 -8.17 7.78
C GLY A 113 -6.11 -8.54 6.69
N ASP A 114 -7.33 -8.02 6.76
CA ASP A 114 -8.32 -8.24 5.71
C ASP A 114 -8.19 -7.10 4.69
N ASP A 115 -7.49 -7.36 3.59
CA ASP A 115 -7.08 -6.33 2.63
C ASP A 115 -8.06 -6.17 1.47
N VAL A 116 -8.05 -4.99 0.84
CA VAL A 116 -8.78 -4.73 -0.40
C VAL A 116 -7.81 -4.28 -1.49
N ILE A 117 -7.63 -5.14 -2.49
CA ILE A 117 -6.68 -4.92 -3.58
C ILE A 117 -7.44 -4.71 -4.89
N PHE A 118 -7.21 -3.57 -5.54
CA PHE A 118 -7.68 -3.27 -6.89
C PHE A 118 -6.48 -3.36 -7.83
N ALA A 119 -6.48 -4.39 -8.66
CA ALA A 119 -5.41 -4.70 -9.60
C ALA A 119 -5.92 -4.71 -11.04
N ASN A 120 -5.03 -4.35 -11.96
CA ASN A 120 -5.28 -4.20 -13.38
C ASN A 120 -4.32 -5.08 -14.20
N PHE A 121 -3.75 -4.53 -15.27
CA PHE A 121 -3.27 -5.25 -16.42
C PHE A 121 -1.93 -5.98 -16.17
N ARG A 122 -1.99 -7.30 -15.99
CA ARG A 122 -0.83 -8.21 -15.82
C ARG A 122 -0.09 -8.12 -14.49
N ASP A 123 -0.73 -7.57 -13.47
CA ASP A 123 -0.13 -7.44 -12.15
C ASP A 123 0.16 -8.80 -11.49
N VAL A 124 1.05 -8.74 -10.51
CA VAL A 124 1.26 -9.83 -9.56
C VAL A 124 0.70 -9.41 -8.21
N VAL A 125 -0.35 -10.09 -7.78
CA VAL A 125 -1.08 -9.78 -6.56
C VAL A 125 -0.84 -10.86 -5.51
N PHE A 126 -0.56 -10.43 -4.28
CA PHE A 126 -0.49 -11.28 -3.10
C PHE A 126 -1.43 -10.73 -2.02
N GLY A 127 -2.49 -11.45 -1.66
CA GLY A 127 -3.38 -11.08 -0.55
C GLY A 127 -2.62 -11.13 0.77
N GLY A 128 -2.21 -12.34 1.16
CA GLY A 128 -1.32 -12.54 2.29
C GLY A 128 -1.99 -13.35 3.38
N SER A 129 -2.23 -12.78 4.56
CA SER A 129 -2.97 -13.46 5.63
C SER A 129 -4.17 -12.63 6.05
N GLY A 130 -5.34 -13.25 6.12
CA GLY A 130 -6.60 -12.56 6.40
C GLY A 130 -7.64 -12.98 5.38
N ASN A 131 -8.79 -12.34 5.37
CA ASN A 131 -9.83 -12.59 4.38
C ASN A 131 -9.81 -11.46 3.36
N ASP A 132 -9.05 -11.66 2.30
CA ASP A 132 -8.75 -10.58 1.37
C ASP A 132 -9.83 -10.44 0.29
N LYS A 133 -10.03 -9.21 -0.16
CA LYS A 133 -10.87 -8.90 -1.31
C LYS A 133 -10.00 -8.39 -2.45
N ILE A 134 -9.89 -9.20 -3.49
CA ILE A 134 -9.10 -8.89 -4.68
C ILE A 134 -10.07 -8.61 -5.82
N VAL A 135 -9.98 -7.42 -6.40
CA VAL A 135 -10.79 -6.98 -7.53
C VAL A 135 -9.89 -6.86 -8.74
N VAL A 136 -10.25 -7.60 -9.77
CA VAL A 136 -9.55 -7.65 -11.05
C VAL A 136 -10.42 -6.93 -12.09
N ALA A 137 -9.94 -5.77 -12.55
CA ALA A 137 -10.77 -4.86 -13.35
C ALA A 137 -10.60 -4.99 -14.87
N PHE A 138 -9.46 -5.47 -15.38
CA PHE A 138 -9.18 -5.51 -16.82
C PHE A 138 -8.74 -6.89 -17.35
N PRO A 139 -9.11 -7.26 -18.58
CA PRO A 139 -8.66 -8.51 -19.21
C PRO A 139 -7.15 -8.48 -19.42
N GLY A 140 -6.46 -9.44 -18.81
CA GLY A 140 -5.01 -9.58 -18.89
C GLY A 140 -4.55 -10.87 -18.21
N ALA A 141 -3.37 -11.36 -18.60
CA ALA A 141 -2.74 -12.49 -17.93
C ALA A 141 -2.09 -11.99 -16.63
N MET A 142 -2.65 -12.34 -15.48
CA MET A 142 -2.18 -11.91 -14.17
C MET A 142 -2.06 -13.10 -13.21
N THR A 143 -1.23 -12.93 -12.18
CA THR A 143 -1.08 -13.94 -11.12
C THR A 143 -1.65 -13.38 -9.83
N VAL A 144 -2.59 -14.11 -9.24
CA VAL A 144 -3.17 -13.77 -7.94
C VAL A 144 -2.86 -14.90 -6.97
N ASN A 145 -2.08 -14.59 -5.95
CA ASN A 145 -1.87 -15.46 -4.81
C ASN A 145 -2.72 -14.96 -3.65
N CYS A 146 -3.77 -15.70 -3.31
CA CYS A 146 -4.69 -15.27 -2.25
C CYS A 146 -4.02 -15.37 -0.87
N GLY A 147 -3.32 -16.47 -0.61
CA GLY A 147 -2.61 -16.69 0.64
C GLY A 147 -3.47 -17.43 1.67
N ARG A 148 -3.37 -17.04 2.94
CA ARG A 148 -4.06 -17.70 4.04
C ARG A 148 -5.34 -16.96 4.39
N GLY A 149 -6.45 -17.69 4.39
CA GLY A 149 -7.73 -17.23 4.90
C GLY A 149 -8.84 -17.57 3.92
N VAL A 150 -9.96 -16.86 4.03
CA VAL A 150 -11.13 -17.02 3.16
C VAL A 150 -11.23 -15.80 2.27
N ASP A 151 -10.55 -15.87 1.14
CA ASP A 151 -10.42 -14.75 0.22
C ASP A 151 -11.58 -14.69 -0.78
N SER A 152 -11.77 -13.52 -1.36
CA SER A 152 -12.72 -13.27 -2.43
C SER A 152 -12.01 -12.64 -3.61
N VAL A 153 -12.21 -13.22 -4.79
CA VAL A 153 -11.67 -12.69 -6.04
C VAL A 153 -12.84 -12.32 -6.94
N THR A 154 -12.94 -11.04 -7.26
CA THR A 154 -13.98 -10.49 -8.12
C THR A 154 -13.41 -10.16 -9.48
N PHE A 155 -14.09 -10.62 -10.52
CA PHE A 155 -13.77 -10.41 -11.92
C PHE A 155 -14.85 -9.52 -12.52
N ASN A 156 -14.47 -8.33 -12.99
CA ASN A 156 -15.43 -7.38 -13.55
C ASN A 156 -15.77 -7.68 -15.03
N GLU A 157 -14.97 -8.50 -15.71
CA GLU A 157 -15.17 -8.91 -17.10
C GLU A 157 -14.76 -10.39 -17.28
N PRO A 158 -14.95 -11.03 -18.45
CA PRO A 158 -14.41 -12.37 -18.70
C PRO A 158 -12.86 -12.34 -18.76
N HIS A 159 -12.17 -12.95 -17.79
CA HIS A 159 -10.69 -13.03 -17.77
C HIS A 159 -10.19 -14.47 -17.96
N PRO A 160 -9.93 -14.94 -19.19
CA PRO A 160 -9.50 -16.31 -19.47
C PRO A 160 -8.04 -16.63 -19.07
N HIS A 161 -7.30 -15.67 -18.50
CA HIS A 161 -5.84 -15.78 -18.29
C HIS A 161 -5.38 -15.47 -16.85
N VAL A 162 -6.27 -15.55 -15.86
CA VAL A 162 -5.90 -15.34 -14.45
C VAL A 162 -5.44 -16.66 -13.83
N LEU A 163 -4.21 -16.67 -13.33
CA LEU A 163 -3.69 -17.79 -12.55
C LEU A 163 -3.93 -17.52 -11.06
N LEU A 164 -4.81 -18.31 -10.44
CA LEU A 164 -5.05 -18.30 -9.00
C LEU A 164 -4.14 -19.31 -8.30
N VAL A 165 -3.39 -18.88 -7.28
CA VAL A 165 -2.44 -19.70 -6.51
C VAL A 165 -2.73 -19.56 -5.02
N GLY A 166 -2.62 -20.65 -4.25
CA GLY A 166 -2.80 -20.59 -2.79
C GLY A 166 -4.20 -20.13 -2.36
N CYS A 167 -5.20 -20.32 -3.22
CA CYS A 167 -6.57 -19.85 -3.05
C CYS A 167 -7.46 -21.01 -2.56
N GLU A 168 -7.18 -21.56 -1.37
CA GLU A 168 -7.82 -22.78 -0.87
C GLU A 168 -9.30 -22.58 -0.50
N HIS A 169 -9.75 -21.33 -0.30
CA HIS A 169 -11.14 -20.98 0.02
C HIS A 169 -11.64 -19.74 -0.72
N VAL A 170 -11.41 -19.65 -2.03
CA VAL A 170 -11.83 -18.48 -2.81
C VAL A 170 -13.28 -18.51 -3.23
N ARG A 171 -13.98 -17.40 -2.98
CA ARG A 171 -15.25 -17.07 -3.64
C ARG A 171 -14.95 -16.28 -4.91
N ILE A 172 -15.17 -16.91 -6.05
CA ILE A 172 -15.11 -16.24 -7.35
C ILE A 172 -16.45 -15.55 -7.60
N VAL A 173 -16.43 -14.23 -7.78
CA VAL A 173 -17.60 -13.45 -8.17
C VAL A 173 -17.34 -12.86 -9.55
N SER A 174 -17.96 -13.41 -10.60
CA SER A 174 -17.95 -12.77 -11.91
C SER A 174 -19.13 -11.80 -12.01
N ALA A 175 -18.89 -10.55 -12.40
CA ALA A 175 -19.94 -9.73 -12.98
C ALA A 175 -20.31 -10.37 -14.34
N GLY A 176 -21.59 -10.72 -14.51
CA GLY A 176 -22.10 -11.34 -15.73
C GLY A 176 -22.37 -10.34 -16.83
#